data_AF-C0HGR3-F1
#
_entry.id   AF-C0HGR3-F1
#
_cell.length_a   1.000
_cell.length_b   1.000
_cell.length_c   1.000
_cell.angle_alpha   90.00
_cell.angle_beta   90.00
_cell.angle_gamma   90.00
#
_symmetry.space_group_name_H-M   'P 1'
#
loop_
_entity.id
_entity.type
_entity.pdbx_description
1 polymer ?
#
loop_
_entity_poly.entity_id
_entity_poly.type
_entity_poly.pdbx_seq_one_letter_code
_entity_poly.pdbx_strand_id
1 'polypeptide(L)'
;MEEKCASAAICFVSFLPDILDSKAEGRNKYLELLLSVAEKYKKSPYSFVWTAAGKQANLENQVGVGGYGYPAMVALNVKKGAYAPLRNAFQRDEIIEFVKEAGRGGKGNLPLNVAPTVVTSEPWDGKDGEVIEEDEFSLDELMGDSSSVNDEL
;
A
#
# COMPACT_ATOMS: atom_id res chain seq x y z
N MET A 1 7.96 -7.40 5.31
CA MET A 1 7.41 -7.74 3.97
C MET A 1 8.42 -8.52 3.16
N GLU A 2 9.69 -8.09 3.13
CA GLU A 2 10.79 -8.76 2.41
C GLU A 2 10.93 -10.26 2.74
N GLU A 3 11.04 -10.64 4.01
CA GLU A 3 11.22 -12.05 4.40
C GLU A 3 10.02 -12.95 4.06
N LYS A 4 8.80 -12.41 4.20
CA LYS A 4 7.56 -13.14 3.90
C LYS A 4 7.36 -13.33 2.39
N CYS A 5 7.73 -12.33 1.58
CA CYS A 5 7.61 -12.43 0.13
C CYS A 5 8.79 -13.18 -0.53
N ALA A 6 10.00 -13.14 0.04
CA ALA A 6 11.18 -13.80 -0.51
C ALA A 6 11.11 -15.34 -0.44
N SER A 7 10.46 -15.88 0.59
CA SER A 7 10.29 -17.32 0.79
C SER A 7 9.11 -17.90 0.01
N ALA A 8 8.08 -17.10 -0.27
CA ALA A 8 6.88 -17.51 -0.98
C ALA A 8 7.11 -17.78 -2.48
N ALA A 9 6.27 -18.62 -3.09
CA ALA A 9 6.26 -18.82 -4.54
C ALA A 9 5.63 -17.62 -5.27
N ILE A 10 4.60 -17.03 -4.67
CA ILE A 10 3.91 -15.82 -5.12
C ILE A 10 3.58 -14.99 -3.87
N CYS A 11 3.87 -13.69 -3.90
CA CYS A 11 3.48 -12.75 -2.86
C CYS A 11 2.41 -11.79 -3.39
N PHE A 12 1.21 -11.86 -2.84
CA PHE A 12 0.13 -10.91 -3.14
C PHE A 12 0.29 -9.70 -2.22
N VAL A 13 0.57 -8.55 -2.82
CA VAL A 13 0.72 -7.27 -2.11
C VAL A 13 -0.52 -6.42 -2.40
N SER A 14 -1.22 -6.04 -1.34
CA SER A 14 -2.37 -5.14 -1.41
C SER A 14 -1.98 -3.74 -0.96
N PHE A 15 -2.27 -2.74 -1.78
CA PHE A 15 -2.10 -1.34 -1.45
C PHE A 15 -3.46 -0.78 -1.06
N LEU A 16 -3.60 -0.47 0.22
CA LEU A 16 -4.84 0.07 0.77
C LEU A 16 -4.78 1.60 0.82
N PRO A 17 -5.92 2.29 0.69
CA PRO A 17 -5.99 3.73 0.89
C PRO A 17 -5.41 4.14 2.25
N ASP A 18 -5.01 5.41 2.34
CA ASP A 18 -4.51 5.96 3.59
C ASP A 18 -5.57 5.89 4.69
N ILE A 19 -5.12 5.79 5.94
CA ILE A 19 -6.01 5.65 7.08
C ILE A 19 -6.87 6.88 7.27
N LEU A 20 -6.36 8.06 6.86
CA LEU A 20 -7.09 9.32 6.93
C LEU A 20 -8.27 9.35 5.93
N ASP A 21 -8.14 8.67 4.79
CA ASP A 21 -9.21 8.55 3.78
C ASP A 21 -10.23 7.46 4.14
N SER A 22 -9.78 6.27 4.54
CA SER A 22 -10.67 5.13 4.76
C SER A 22 -11.21 5.00 6.17
N LYS A 23 -10.56 5.65 7.14
CA LYS A 23 -10.69 5.38 8.58
C LYS A 23 -10.37 3.92 8.92
N ALA A 24 -10.35 3.58 10.20
CA ALA A 24 -10.13 2.23 10.68
C ALA A 24 -11.23 1.28 10.21
N GLU A 25 -12.48 1.76 10.14
CA GLU A 25 -13.62 0.94 9.70
C GLU A 25 -13.46 0.49 8.23
N GLY A 26 -13.07 1.40 7.33
CA GLY A 26 -12.83 1.06 5.93
C GLY A 26 -11.63 0.12 5.76
N ARG A 27 -10.53 0.40 6.47
CA ARG A 27 -9.35 -0.47 6.46
C ARG A 27 -9.67 -1.87 6.98
N ASN A 28 -10.41 -1.98 8.07
CA ASN A 28 -10.82 -3.27 8.64
C ASN A 28 -11.66 -4.08 7.64
N LYS A 29 -12.60 -3.46 6.92
CA LYS A 29 -13.37 -4.17 5.87
C LYS A 29 -12.46 -4.77 4.79
N TYR A 30 -11.46 -4.02 4.34
CA TYR A 30 -10.48 -4.54 3.38
C TYR A 30 -9.63 -5.66 3.98
N LEU A 31 -9.20 -5.54 5.23
CA LEU A 31 -8.42 -6.57 5.92
C LEU A 31 -9.23 -7.84 6.13
N GLU A 32 -10.50 -7.76 6.53
CA GLU A 32 -11.40 -8.92 6.64
C GLU A 32 -11.58 -9.62 5.28
N LEU A 33 -11.73 -8.84 4.20
CA LEU A 33 -11.78 -9.37 2.85
C LEU A 33 -10.48 -10.13 2.51
N LEU A 34 -9.32 -9.50 2.71
CA LEU A 34 -8.02 -10.10 2.44
C LEU A 34 -7.76 -11.35 3.29
N LEU A 35 -8.13 -11.32 4.57
CA LEU A 35 -8.05 -12.47 5.46
C LEU A 35 -8.91 -13.61 4.94
N SER A 36 -10.16 -13.36 4.56
CA SER A 36 -11.05 -14.40 4.03
C SER A 36 -10.50 -15.08 2.77
N VAL A 37 -9.80 -14.33 1.91
CA VAL A 37 -9.09 -14.90 0.75
C VAL A 37 -7.85 -15.68 1.20
N ALA A 38 -7.04 -15.11 2.08
CA ALA A 38 -5.83 -15.76 2.58
C ALA A 38 -6.15 -17.10 3.26
N GLU A 39 -7.24 -17.18 4.03
CA GLU A 39 -7.70 -18.42 4.66
C GLU A 39 -7.98 -19.54 3.65
N LYS A 40 -8.60 -19.19 2.52
CA LYS A 40 -8.87 -20.12 1.42
C LYS A 40 -7.59 -20.69 0.81
N TYR A 41 -6.49 -19.93 0.82
CA TYR A 41 -5.22 -20.31 0.23
C TYR A 41 -4.12 -20.63 1.25
N LYS A 42 -4.44 -20.81 2.54
CA LYS A 42 -3.48 -21.15 3.62
C LYS A 42 -2.60 -22.38 3.32
N LYS A 43 -3.10 -23.34 2.54
CA LYS A 43 -2.36 -24.56 2.15
C LYS A 43 -1.46 -24.35 0.91
N SER A 44 -1.59 -23.22 0.23
CA SER A 44 -0.79 -22.89 -0.95
C SER A 44 0.48 -22.15 -0.54
N PRO A 45 1.57 -22.22 -1.33
CA PRO A 45 2.83 -21.53 -1.04
C PRO A 45 2.74 -20.02 -1.39
N TYR A 46 1.63 -19.38 -1.02
CA TYR A 46 1.33 -17.98 -1.28
C TYR A 46 1.46 -17.17 0.00
N SER A 47 1.97 -15.95 -0.13
CA SER A 47 1.98 -14.98 0.97
C SER A 47 1.08 -13.81 0.62
N PHE A 48 0.29 -13.36 1.59
CA PHE A 48 -0.56 -12.19 1.47
C PHE A 48 -0.04 -11.12 2.42
N VAL A 49 0.26 -9.95 1.88
CA VAL A 49 0.73 -8.79 2.63
C VAL A 49 -0.03 -7.56 2.17
N TRP A 50 -0.12 -6.56 3.03
CA TRP A 50 -0.72 -5.28 2.68
C TRP A 50 0.21 -4.14 3.12
N THR A 51 0.05 -2.99 2.48
CA THR A 51 0.72 -1.75 2.83
C THR A 51 -0.22 -0.58 2.59
N ALA A 52 -0.03 0.52 3.31
CA ALA A 52 -0.76 1.75 3.05
C ALA A 52 -0.16 2.46 1.83
N ALA A 53 -1.02 3.13 1.09
CA ALA A 53 -0.65 4.01 -0.02
C ALA A 53 0.51 4.93 0.36
N GLY A 54 1.51 5.05 -0.51
CA GLY A 54 2.63 5.97 -0.34
C GLY A 54 3.70 5.53 0.67
N LYS A 55 3.48 4.47 1.46
CA LYS A 55 4.50 3.94 2.37
C LYS A 55 5.59 3.15 1.64
N GLN A 56 5.35 2.73 0.39
CA GLN A 56 6.27 1.92 -0.41
C GLN A 56 6.44 2.51 -1.81
N ALA A 57 6.79 3.80 -1.89
CA ALA A 57 6.89 4.53 -3.15
C ALA A 57 7.76 3.85 -4.22
N ASN A 58 8.86 3.20 -3.82
CA ASN A 58 9.71 2.47 -4.76
C ASN A 58 8.96 1.28 -5.39
N LEU A 59 8.30 0.46 -4.56
CA LEU A 59 7.54 -0.69 -5.03
C LEU A 59 6.34 -0.22 -5.88
N GLU A 60 5.59 0.77 -5.41
CA GLU A 60 4.42 1.34 -6.10
C GLU A 60 4.77 1.82 -7.51
N ASN A 61 5.86 2.57 -7.66
CA ASN A 61 6.33 3.01 -8.98
C ASN A 61 6.75 1.84 -9.88
N GLN A 62 7.40 0.81 -9.34
CA GLN A 62 7.82 -0.35 -10.12
C GLN A 62 6.64 -1.18 -10.64
N VAL A 63 5.58 -1.31 -9.83
CA VAL A 63 4.38 -2.07 -10.21
C VAL A 63 3.30 -1.20 -10.88
N GLY A 64 3.55 0.10 -11.05
CA GLY A 64 2.61 1.04 -11.65
C GLY A 64 1.37 1.31 -10.79
N VAL A 65 1.46 1.13 -9.47
CA VAL A 65 0.40 1.45 -8.51
C VAL A 65 0.54 2.92 -8.10
N GLY A 66 -0.58 3.64 -8.06
CA GLY A 66 -0.62 5.09 -7.77
C GLY A 66 -1.30 5.90 -8.88
N GLY A 67 -1.24 5.45 -10.14
CA GLY A 67 -1.93 6.11 -11.25
C GLY A 67 -3.42 5.79 -11.36
N TYR A 68 -3.85 4.62 -10.89
CA TYR A 68 -5.24 4.13 -10.97
C TYR A 68 -6.06 4.34 -9.68
N GLY A 69 -5.42 4.87 -8.63
CA GLY A 69 -6.02 4.99 -7.30
C GLY A 69 -5.93 3.73 -6.45
N TYR A 70 -6.36 3.86 -5.19
CA TYR A 70 -6.41 2.79 -4.19
C TYR A 70 -7.87 2.43 -3.90
N PRO A 71 -8.19 1.16 -3.55
CA PRO A 71 -7.29 0.05 -3.30
C PRO A 71 -6.78 -0.65 -4.58
N ALA A 72 -5.57 -1.18 -4.52
CA ALA A 72 -4.95 -1.96 -5.60
C ALA A 72 -4.32 -3.24 -5.06
N MET A 73 -4.17 -4.27 -5.90
CA MET A 73 -3.46 -5.51 -5.55
C MET A 73 -2.52 -5.91 -6.68
N VAL A 74 -1.35 -6.45 -6.33
CA VAL A 74 -0.40 -7.01 -7.28
C VAL A 74 0.08 -8.38 -6.80
N ALA A 75 0.27 -9.31 -7.73
CA ALA A 75 0.93 -10.59 -7.49
C ALA A 75 2.40 -10.47 -7.89
N LEU A 76 3.31 -10.61 -6.94
CA LEU A 76 4.76 -10.57 -7.14
C LEU A 76 5.34 -11.98 -7.16
N ASN A 77 6.19 -12.26 -8.13
CA ASN A 77 7.06 -13.43 -8.14
C ASN A 77 8.51 -12.98 -8.22
N VAL A 78 9.13 -12.79 -7.04
CA VAL A 78 10.53 -12.32 -6.94
C VAL A 78 11.50 -13.30 -7.61
N LYS A 79 11.26 -14.60 -7.49
CA LYS A 79 12.11 -15.64 -8.09
C LYS A 79 12.09 -15.61 -9.61
N LYS A 80 10.95 -15.26 -10.21
CA LYS A 80 10.79 -15.14 -11.67
C LYS A 80 11.01 -13.71 -12.18
N GLY A 81 11.23 -12.74 -11.30
CA GLY A 81 11.33 -11.33 -11.69
C GLY A 81 10.09 -10.86 -12.45
N ALA A 82 8.89 -11.25 -12.01
CA ALA A 82 7.65 -10.91 -12.70
C ALA A 82 6.56 -10.47 -11.72
N TYR A 83 5.67 -9.60 -12.18
CA TYR A 83 4.49 -9.20 -11.42
C TYR A 83 3.24 -9.15 -12.29
N ALA A 84 2.06 -9.24 -11.67
CA ALA A 84 0.79 -9.02 -12.34
C ALA A 84 -0.09 -8.10 -11.48
N PRO A 85 -0.60 -6.98 -12.00
CA PRO A 85 -1.59 -6.18 -11.28
C PRO A 85 -2.99 -6.79 -11.40
N LEU A 86 -3.79 -6.63 -10.35
CA LEU A 86 -5.22 -6.88 -10.39
C LEU A 86 -5.86 -5.82 -11.29
N ARG A 87 -6.51 -6.25 -12.37
CA ARG A 87 -7.17 -5.35 -13.34
C ARG A 87 -8.68 -5.22 -13.13
N ASN A 88 -9.25 -6.05 -12.26
CA ASN A 88 -10.67 -6.06 -11.94
C ASN A 88 -10.94 -5.34 -10.62
N ALA A 89 -12.21 -5.26 -10.23
CA ALA A 89 -12.62 -4.64 -8.98
C ALA A 89 -11.98 -5.32 -7.77
N PHE A 90 -11.70 -4.53 -6.72
CA PHE A 90 -11.19 -5.03 -5.45
C PHE A 90 -12.31 -5.69 -4.63
N GLN A 91 -12.83 -6.81 -5.13
CA GLN A 91 -13.91 -7.58 -4.52
C GLN A 91 -13.47 -9.02 -4.28
N ARG A 92 -14.12 -9.70 -3.32
CA ARG A 92 -13.72 -11.03 -2.86
C ARG A 92 -13.61 -12.03 -4.02
N ASP A 93 -14.62 -12.11 -4.87
CA ASP A 93 -14.67 -13.12 -5.95
C ASP A 93 -13.62 -12.84 -7.03
N GLU A 94 -13.47 -11.58 -7.42
CA GLU A 94 -12.44 -11.11 -8.36
C GLU A 94 -11.03 -11.38 -7.85
N ILE A 95 -10.78 -11.12 -6.56
CA ILE A 95 -9.48 -11.41 -5.93
C ILE A 95 -9.23 -12.91 -5.88
N ILE A 96 -10.25 -13.73 -5.57
CA ILE A 96 -10.12 -15.19 -5.58
C ILE A 96 -9.79 -15.70 -6.98
N GLU A 97 -10.43 -15.17 -8.02
CA GLU A 97 -10.14 -15.51 -9.40
C GLU A 97 -8.72 -15.10 -9.79
N PHE A 98 -8.33 -13.87 -9.46
CA PHE A 98 -6.98 -13.37 -9.69
C PHE A 98 -5.90 -14.23 -9.04
N VAL A 99 -6.09 -14.67 -7.79
CA VAL A 99 -5.15 -15.58 -7.10
C VAL A 99 -5.05 -16.93 -7.84
N LYS A 100 -6.18 -17.48 -8.33
CA LYS A 100 -6.15 -18.72 -9.13
C LYS A 100 -5.40 -18.55 -10.44
N GLU A 101 -5.64 -17.44 -11.14
CA GLU A 101 -4.97 -17.16 -12.40
C GLU A 101 -3.47 -16.97 -12.20
N ALA A 102 -3.07 -16.16 -11.21
CA ALA A 102 -1.66 -15.98 -10.84
C ALA A 102 -0.98 -17.32 -10.50
N GLY A 103 -1.68 -18.20 -9.77
CA GLY A 103 -1.20 -19.54 -9.44
C GLY A 103 -0.97 -20.46 -10.65
N ARG A 104 -1.72 -20.27 -11.74
CA ARG A 104 -1.59 -21.03 -12.99
C ARG A 104 -0.59 -20.44 -13.99
N GLY A 105 0.09 -19.35 -13.61
CA GLY A 105 1.08 -18.68 -14.45
C GLY A 105 0.69 -17.27 -14.87
N GLY A 106 -0.51 -16.79 -14.51
CA GLY A 106 -0.97 -15.42 -14.71
C GLY A 106 -1.17 -15.04 -16.19
N LYS A 107 -2.19 -14.22 -16.47
CA LYS A 107 -2.28 -13.49 -17.75
C LYS A 107 -1.79 -12.07 -17.53
N GLY A 108 -0.94 -11.57 -18.44
CA GLY A 108 -0.45 -10.19 -18.37
C GLY A 108 0.64 -9.95 -17.33
N ASN A 109 1.48 -10.95 -17.05
CA ASN A 109 2.68 -10.74 -16.24
C ASN A 109 3.61 -9.72 -16.92
N LEU A 110 4.10 -8.79 -16.13
CA LEU A 110 5.05 -7.76 -16.50
C LEU A 110 6.40 -8.05 -15.86
N PRO A 111 7.52 -7.66 -16.50
CA PRO A 111 8.84 -7.83 -15.93
C PRO A 111 9.02 -6.91 -14.72
N LEU A 112 9.57 -7.47 -13.64
CA LEU A 112 10.00 -6.74 -12.46
C LEU A 112 11.48 -6.37 -12.65
N ASN A 113 11.76 -5.10 -12.92
CA ASN A 113 13.09 -4.65 -13.33
C ASN A 113 14.10 -4.64 -12.18
N VAL A 114 13.65 -4.44 -10.93
CA VAL A 114 14.53 -4.32 -9.76
C VAL A 114 13.93 -5.11 -8.59
N ALA A 115 14.78 -5.73 -7.76
CA ALA A 115 14.31 -6.32 -6.51
C ALA A 115 13.71 -5.20 -5.63
N PRO A 116 12.45 -5.30 -5.20
CA PRO A 116 11.81 -4.22 -4.47
C PRO A 116 12.50 -4.04 -3.12
N THR A 117 13.06 -2.85 -2.89
CA THR A 117 13.59 -2.47 -1.58
C THR A 117 12.40 -2.09 -0.72
N VAL A 118 12.11 -2.89 0.30
CA VAL A 118 11.01 -2.61 1.21
C VAL A 118 11.52 -1.67 2.29
N VAL A 119 10.89 -0.50 2.42
CA VAL A 119 11.14 0.38 3.57
C VAL A 119 10.47 -0.24 4.80
N THR A 120 11.21 -0.42 5.89
CA THR A 120 10.65 -0.95 7.14
C THR A 120 9.65 0.06 7.71
N SER A 121 8.36 -0.25 7.64
CA SER A 121 7.31 0.54 8.27
C SER A 121 6.90 -0.09 9.60
N GLU A 122 6.55 0.75 10.58
CA GLU A 122 5.99 0.28 11.84
C GLU A 122 4.68 -0.50 11.59
N PRO A 123 4.46 -1.62 12.31
CA PRO A 123 3.21 -2.36 12.22
C PRO A 123 2.05 -1.49 12.69
N TRP A 124 0.93 -1.53 11.97
CA TRP A 124 -0.25 -0.75 12.33
C TRP A 124 -0.84 -1.21 13.68
N ASP A 125 -1.07 -0.28 14.60
CA ASP A 125 -1.60 -0.51 15.96
C ASP A 125 -3.09 -0.95 15.99
N GLY A 126 -3.74 -1.03 14.83
CA GLY A 126 -5.16 -1.43 14.71
C GLY A 126 -6.16 -0.32 15.05
N LYS A 127 -5.69 0.90 15.27
CA LYS A 127 -6.51 2.09 15.57
C LYS A 127 -6.58 3.05 14.38
N ASP A 128 -7.55 3.96 14.41
CA ASP A 128 -7.58 5.08 13.46
C ASP A 128 -6.25 5.82 13.47
N GLY A 129 -5.87 6.34 12.30
CA GLY A 129 -4.71 7.20 12.21
C GLY A 129 -5.04 8.49 12.94
N GLU A 130 -4.27 8.79 13.97
CA GLU A 130 -4.26 10.14 14.50
C GLU A 130 -3.65 11.00 13.39
N VAL A 131 -4.39 12.04 12.96
CA VAL A 131 -3.76 13.15 12.26
C VAL A 131 -2.78 13.67 13.30
N ILE A 132 -1.48 13.41 13.09
CA ILE A 132 -0.49 14.27 13.74
C ILE A 132 -0.82 15.62 13.14
N GLU A 133 -1.48 16.48 13.92
CA GLU A 133 -1.54 17.90 13.61
C GLU A 133 -0.07 18.29 13.45
N GLU A 134 0.39 18.41 12.20
CA GLU A 134 1.56 19.21 11.93
C GLU A 134 1.20 20.55 12.54
N ASP A 135 1.87 20.89 13.64
CA ASP A 135 1.69 22.11 14.41
C ASP A 135 1.28 23.22 13.45
N GLU A 136 0.09 23.79 13.67
CA GLU A 136 -0.40 24.94 12.94
C GLU A 136 0.76 25.93 12.80
N PHE A 137 1.36 26.03 11.61
CA PHE A 137 2.24 27.14 11.27
C PHE A 137 1.34 28.37 11.41
N SER A 138 1.40 29.01 12.56
CA SER A 138 0.55 30.14 12.87
C SER A 138 0.87 31.22 11.84
N LEU A 139 -0.12 31.58 11.02
CA LEU A 139 -0.01 32.63 10.01
C LEU A 139 0.46 33.98 10.60
N ASP A 140 0.44 34.13 11.91
CA ASP A 140 1.00 35.25 12.67
C ASP A 140 2.52 35.40 12.47
N GLU A 141 3.28 34.30 12.31
CA GLU A 141 4.74 34.37 12.09
C GLU A 141 5.08 34.88 10.67
N LEU A 142 4.17 34.71 9.71
CA LEU A 142 4.32 35.20 8.34
C LEU A 142 3.82 36.66 8.18
N MET A 143 2.96 37.13 9.08
CA MET A 143 2.47 38.52 9.13
C MET A 143 3.14 39.34 10.25
N GLY A 144 4.34 38.94 10.67
CA GLY A 144 5.24 39.73 11.51
C GLY A 144 5.62 41.04 10.82
N ASP A 145 4.79 42.04 11.08
CA ASP A 145 4.77 43.42 10.66
C ASP A 145 6.14 44.01 10.26
N SER A 146 6.26 44.35 8.98
CA SER A 146 7.27 45.28 8.49
C SER A 146 6.90 46.70 8.95
N SER A 147 7.14 47.03 10.22
CA SER A 147 7.29 48.43 10.64
C SER A 147 8.59 48.58 11.40
N SER A 148 9.60 49.08 10.68
CA SER A 148 10.76 49.70 11.30
C SER A 148 10.26 50.91 12.11
N VAL A 149 10.10 50.72 13.42
CA VAL A 149 10.07 51.82 14.37
C VAL A 149 11.49 52.39 14.45
N ASN A 150 11.66 53.63 13.97
CA ASN A 150 12.62 54.67 14.35
C ASN A 150 12.20 55.90 13.52
N ASP A 151 11.86 57.05 14.07
CA ASP A 151 12.75 57.87 14.90
C ASP A 151 11.95 58.83 15.79
N GLU A 152 12.58 59.18 16.90
CA GLU A 152 12.09 59.84 18.10
C GLU A 152 11.92 61.36 17.95
N LEU A 153 11.24 61.96 18.93
CA LEU A 153 11.10 63.41 19.14
C LEU A 153 11.90 63.80 20.38
#